data_AF-A0A098E8T2-F1
#
_entry.id   AF-A0A098E8T2-F1
#
_cell.length_a   1.000
_cell.length_b   1.000
_cell.length_c   1.000
_cell.angle_alpha   90.00
_cell.angle_beta   90.00
_cell.angle_gamma   90.00
#
_symmetry.space_group_name_H-M   'P 1'
#
loop_
_entity.id
_entity.type
_entity.pdbx_description
1 polymer ?
#
loop_
_entity_poly.entity_id
_entity_poly.type
_entity_poly.pdbx_seq_one_letter_code
_entity_poly.pdbx_strand_id
1 'polypeptide(L)'
;MASEKGLIVLATFFIVMSLTTNIGFAKDGAVIELYAATVLNILATFVKVGMKKGVLAMTSLGASVVGDIHLIAAVVVLGSDPALAAGLAFGAIFANVVSIALMLMESYLEAKKEDYSA
;
A
#
# COMPACT_ATOMS: atom_id res chain seq x y z
N MET A 1 16.88 -5.89 -14.98
CA MET A 1 15.70 -5.01 -14.84
C MET A 1 14.52 -5.93 -14.57
N ALA A 2 13.79 -5.76 -13.46
CA ALA A 2 12.60 -6.58 -13.21
C ALA A 2 11.55 -6.29 -14.29
N SER A 3 10.83 -7.33 -14.75
CA SER A 3 9.70 -7.11 -15.65
C SER A 3 8.61 -6.32 -14.91
N GLU A 4 7.88 -5.47 -15.63
CA GLU A 4 6.80 -4.67 -15.07
C GLU A 4 5.77 -5.53 -14.32
N LYS A 5 5.37 -6.66 -14.91
CA LYS A 5 4.49 -7.64 -14.27
C LYS A 5 5.05 -8.10 -12.91
N GLY A 6 6.37 -8.29 -12.82
CA GLY A 6 7.05 -8.62 -11.56
C GLY A 6 6.97 -7.50 -10.52
N LEU A 7 7.10 -6.24 -10.94
CA LEU A 7 6.96 -5.08 -10.06
C LEU A 7 5.53 -4.95 -9.52
N ILE A 8 4.51 -5.14 -10.37
CA ILE A 8 3.10 -5.12 -9.95
C ILE A 8 2.81 -6.20 -8.91
N VAL A 9 3.27 -7.43 -9.15
CA VAL A 9 3.10 -8.54 -8.19
C VAL A 9 3.77 -8.23 -6.87
N LEU A 10 5.01 -7.73 -6.90
CA LEU A 10 5.78 -7.41 -5.70
C LEU A 10 5.16 -6.24 -4.91
N ALA A 11 4.70 -5.19 -5.59
CA ALA A 11 4.01 -4.07 -4.97
C ALA A 11 2.69 -4.52 -4.32
N THR A 12 1.94 -5.39 -5.00
CA THR A 12 0.70 -5.98 -4.50
C THR A 12 0.94 -6.84 -3.26
N PHE A 13 1.99 -7.67 -3.28
CA PHE A 13 2.40 -8.46 -2.13
C PHE A 13 2.65 -7.59 -0.90
N PHE A 14 3.51 -6.57 -1.03
CA PHE A 14 3.86 -5.70 0.09
C PHE A 14 2.66 -4.91 0.63
N ILE A 15 1.81 -4.37 -0.24
CA ILE A 15 0.67 -3.56 0.22
C ILE A 15 -0.42 -4.41 0.87
N VAL A 16 -0.66 -5.64 0.39
CA VAL A 16 -1.62 -6.56 1.02
C VAL A 16 -1.10 -7.03 2.37
N MET A 17 0.19 -7.38 2.47
CA MET A 17 0.83 -7.73 3.75
C MET A 17 0.79 -6.57 4.74
N SER A 18 1.09 -5.35 4.30
CA SER A 18 0.97 -4.13 5.10
C SER A 18 -0.46 -3.95 5.60
N LEU A 19 -1.45 -4.04 4.71
CA LEU A 19 -2.86 -3.86 5.02
C LEU A 19 -3.36 -4.86 6.07
N THR A 20 -3.10 -6.15 5.89
CA THR A 20 -3.59 -7.19 6.81
C THR A 20 -2.89 -7.11 8.16
N THR A 21 -1.60 -6.79 8.19
CA THR A 21 -0.85 -6.56 9.44
C THR A 21 -1.37 -5.31 10.17
N ASN A 22 -1.67 -4.23 9.44
CA ASN A 22 -2.23 -3.01 10.02
C ASN A 22 -3.65 -3.24 10.59
N ILE A 23 -4.44 -4.13 9.99
CA ILE A 23 -5.73 -4.56 10.56
C ILE A 23 -5.51 -5.32 11.88
N GLY A 24 -4.45 -6.12 11.97
CA GLY A 24 -4.02 -6.72 13.24
C GLY A 24 -3.78 -5.65 14.29
N PHE A 25 -2.93 -4.66 13.97
CA PHE A 25 -2.66 -3.54 14.87
C PHE A 25 -3.93 -2.80 15.30
N ALA A 26 -4.83 -2.51 14.36
CA ALA A 26 -6.07 -1.79 14.65
C ALA A 26 -7.01 -2.56 15.61
N LYS A 27 -6.88 -3.89 15.70
CA LYS A 27 -7.67 -4.73 16.61
C LYS A 27 -6.95 -4.97 17.94
N ASP A 28 -5.69 -5.35 17.86
CA ASP A 28 -4.95 -5.91 19.00
C ASP A 28 -4.02 -4.88 19.64
N GLY A 29 -3.76 -3.75 18.96
CA GLY A 29 -2.92 -2.65 19.44
C GLY A 29 -1.44 -3.02 19.52
N ALA A 30 -1.01 -4.14 18.94
CA ALA A 30 0.34 -4.64 19.10
C ALA A 30 1.34 -3.78 18.33
N VAL A 31 2.25 -3.16 19.06
CA VAL A 31 3.24 -2.21 18.55
C VAL A 31 4.03 -2.78 17.35
N ILE A 32 4.42 -4.06 17.42
CA ILE A 32 5.19 -4.73 16.37
C ILE A 32 4.44 -4.80 15.04
N GLU A 33 3.11 -4.92 15.07
CA GLU A 33 2.27 -4.98 13.88
C GLU A 33 2.24 -3.61 13.18
N LEU A 34 2.18 -2.51 13.93
CA LEU A 34 2.23 -1.17 13.35
C LEU A 34 3.57 -0.91 12.65
N TYR A 35 4.69 -1.25 13.30
CA TYR A 35 6.02 -1.09 12.70
C TYR A 35 6.18 -1.96 11.44
N ALA A 36 5.78 -3.23 11.51
CA ALA A 36 5.83 -4.14 10.37
C ALA A 36 4.97 -3.62 9.20
N ALA A 37 3.72 -3.21 9.48
CA ALA A 37 2.84 -2.62 8.48
C ALA A 37 3.47 -1.39 7.83
N THR A 38 4.04 -0.48 8.64
CA THR A 38 4.71 0.73 8.17
C THR A 38 5.85 0.42 7.20
N VAL A 39 6.75 -0.50 7.59
CA VAL A 39 7.90 -0.89 6.75
C VAL A 39 7.42 -1.54 5.45
N LEU A 40 6.46 -2.47 5.53
CA LEU A 40 5.91 -3.14 4.36
C LEU A 40 5.24 -2.15 3.40
N ASN A 41 4.55 -1.13 3.92
CA ASN A 41 3.92 -0.11 3.09
C ASN A 41 4.93 0.74 2.34
N ILE A 42 5.99 1.17 3.04
CA ILE A 42 7.09 1.94 2.45
C ILE A 42 7.78 1.13 1.35
N LEU A 43 8.01 -0.17 1.58
CA LEU A 43 8.54 -1.07 0.54
C LEU A 43 7.61 -1.13 -0.67
N ALA A 44 6.29 -1.21 -0.47
CA ALA A 44 5.32 -1.16 -1.57
C ALA A 44 5.46 0.15 -2.36
N THR A 45 5.55 1.30 -1.68
CA THR A 45 5.72 2.61 -2.32
C THR A 45 7.02 2.66 -3.14
N PHE A 46 8.14 2.17 -2.61
CA PHE A 46 9.40 2.11 -3.35
C PHE A 46 9.32 1.24 -4.60
N VAL A 47 8.66 0.08 -4.53
CA VAL A 47 8.46 -0.78 -5.71
C VAL A 47 7.60 -0.07 -6.76
N LYS A 48 6.55 0.64 -6.33
CA LYS A 48 5.63 1.37 -7.21
C LYS A 48 6.28 2.51 -7.98
N VAL A 49 7.33 3.14 -7.43
CA VAL A 49 8.11 4.16 -8.16
C VAL A 49 8.76 3.58 -9.43
N GLY A 50 9.05 2.28 -9.46
CA GLY A 50 9.62 1.60 -10.63
C GLY A 50 8.63 1.16 -11.70
N MET A 51 7.31 1.28 -11.46
CA MET A 51 6.26 0.86 -12.41
C MET A 51 6.08 1.88 -13.55
N LYS A 52 5.44 1.49 -14.67
CA LYS A 52 5.16 2.43 -15.76
C LYS A 52 4.23 3.55 -15.30
N LYS A 53 4.38 4.70 -15.96
CA LYS A 53 3.69 5.96 -15.61
C LYS A 53 2.26 6.05 -16.18
N GLY A 54 1.49 4.95 -16.13
CA GLY A 54 0.05 5.00 -16.38
C GLY A 54 -0.65 5.86 -15.34
N VAL A 55 -1.78 6.48 -15.69
CA VAL A 55 -2.53 7.33 -14.74
C VAL A 55 -2.91 6.53 -13.50
N LEU A 56 -3.45 5.32 -13.66
CA LEU A 56 -3.85 4.47 -12.53
C LEU A 56 -2.65 4.00 -11.70
N ALA A 57 -1.53 3.65 -12.34
CA ALA A 57 -0.30 3.29 -11.63
C ALA A 57 0.22 4.46 -10.79
N MET A 58 0.25 5.67 -11.34
CA MET A 58 0.64 6.90 -10.63
C MET A 58 -0.33 7.28 -9.51
N THR A 59 -1.65 7.11 -9.73
CA THR A 59 -2.65 7.33 -8.69
C THR A 59 -2.52 6.30 -7.57
N SER A 60 -2.23 5.02 -7.89
CA SER A 60 -1.98 3.97 -6.91
C SER A 60 -0.75 4.28 -6.05
N LEU A 61 0.33 4.79 -6.66
CA LEU A 61 1.50 5.28 -5.96
C LEU A 61 1.13 6.42 -5.00
N GLY A 62 0.34 7.40 -5.45
CA GLY A 62 -0.17 8.47 -4.59
C GLY A 62 -0.96 7.95 -3.39
N ALA A 63 -1.84 6.96 -3.61
CA ALA A 63 -2.58 6.32 -2.53
C ALA A 63 -1.66 5.57 -1.55
N SER A 64 -0.58 4.93 -2.02
CA SER A 64 0.42 4.31 -1.14
C SER A 64 1.18 5.32 -0.30
N VAL A 65 1.55 6.47 -0.87
CA VAL A 65 2.19 7.58 -0.12
C VAL A 65 1.27 8.11 0.98
N VAL A 66 -0.04 8.24 0.70
CA VAL A 66 -1.02 8.61 1.74
C VAL A 66 -1.05 7.55 2.86
N GLY A 67 -0.97 6.27 2.52
CA GLY A 67 -0.85 5.18 3.48
C GLY A 67 0.41 5.28 4.34
N ASP A 68 1.57 5.56 3.73
CA ASP A 68 2.83 5.76 4.44
C ASP A 68 2.75 6.91 5.43
N ILE A 69 2.19 8.05 5.02
CA ILE A 69 2.04 9.22 5.89
C ILE A 69 1.19 8.89 7.12
N HIS A 70 0.08 8.18 6.94
CA HIS A 70 -0.77 7.76 8.05
C HIS A 70 -0.07 6.77 8.98
N LEU A 71 0.63 5.77 8.45
CA LEU A 71 1.35 4.76 9.22
C LEU A 71 2.51 5.38 10.02
N ILE A 72 3.32 6.21 9.38
CA ILE A 72 4.42 6.93 10.04
C ILE A 72 3.87 7.84 11.13
N ALA A 73 2.80 8.60 10.86
CA ALA A 73 2.17 9.44 11.87
C ALA A 73 1.66 8.59 13.06
N ALA A 74 1.02 7.45 12.79
CA ALA A 74 0.56 6.53 13.82
C ALA A 74 1.71 6.03 14.70
N VAL A 75 2.84 5.65 14.10
CA VAL A 75 4.06 5.24 14.83
C VAL A 75 4.54 6.35 15.76
N VAL A 76 4.59 7.58 15.26
CA VAL A 76 5.09 8.75 16.03
C VAL A 76 4.21 9.03 17.25
N VAL A 77 2.88 8.95 17.10
CA VAL A 77 1.96 9.32 18.19
C VAL A 77 1.59 8.15 19.11
N LEU A 78 1.96 6.91 18.79
CA LEU A 78 1.55 5.71 19.53
C LEU A 78 1.84 5.78 21.03
N GLY A 79 3.00 6.32 21.42
CA GLY A 79 3.40 6.41 22.82
C GLY A 79 2.68 7.49 23.62
N SER A 80 2.14 8.52 22.95
CA SER A 80 1.47 9.65 23.60
C SER A 80 -0.06 9.58 23.51
N ASP A 81 -0.58 9.10 22.38
CA ASP A 81 -2.01 8.99 22.11
C ASP A 81 -2.31 7.72 21.28
N PRO A 82 -2.46 6.57 21.94
CA PRO A 82 -2.77 5.31 21.28
C PRO A 82 -4.11 5.33 20.51
N ALA A 83 -5.07 6.13 20.95
CA ALA A 83 -6.36 6.26 20.29
C ALA A 83 -6.23 7.00 18.96
N LEU A 84 -5.47 8.09 18.92
CA LEU A 84 -5.12 8.78 17.68
C LEU A 84 -4.28 7.89 16.76
N ALA A 85 -3.33 7.13 17.30
CA ALA A 85 -2.54 6.18 16.52
C ALA A 85 -3.42 5.13 15.82
N ALA A 86 -4.40 4.56 16.54
CA ALA A 86 -5.37 3.64 15.96
C ALA A 86 -6.23 4.30 14.87
N GLY A 87 -6.66 5.57 15.08
CA GLY A 87 -7.39 6.34 14.07
C GLY A 87 -6.58 6.59 12.79
N LEU A 88 -5.29 6.94 12.93
CA LEU A 88 -4.38 7.13 11.80
C LEU A 88 -4.11 5.82 11.07
N ALA A 89 -3.88 4.72 11.80
CA ALA A 89 -3.78 3.39 11.22
C ALA A 89 -5.03 3.02 10.42
N PHE A 90 -6.23 3.40 10.87
CA PHE A 90 -7.46 3.23 10.10
C PHE A 90 -7.45 4.02 8.78
N GLY A 91 -6.95 5.25 8.77
CA GLY A 91 -6.76 6.02 7.54
C GLY A 91 -5.84 5.31 6.54
N ALA A 92 -4.76 4.69 7.03
CA ALA A 92 -3.87 3.90 6.19
C ALA A 92 -4.53 2.64 5.59
N ILE A 93 -5.44 1.98 6.33
CA ILE A 93 -6.24 0.85 5.81
C ILE A 93 -7.00 1.29 4.55
N PHE A 94 -7.71 2.42 4.60
CA PHE A 94 -8.47 2.93 3.46
C PHE A 94 -7.56 3.32 2.28
N ALA A 95 -6.44 4.00 2.56
CA ALA A 95 -5.48 4.38 1.52
C ALA A 95 -4.95 3.15 0.76
N ASN A 96 -4.64 2.06 1.49
CA ASN A 96 -4.16 0.82 0.90
C ASN A 96 -5.22 0.08 0.09
N VAL A 97 -6.49 0.08 0.54
CA VAL A 97 -7.60 -0.49 -0.24
C VAL A 97 -7.76 0.25 -1.58
N VAL A 98 -7.75 1.58 -1.57
CA VAL A 98 -7.79 2.39 -2.80
C VAL A 98 -6.61 2.07 -3.70
N SER A 99 -5.41 2.00 -3.10
CA SER A 99 -4.19 1.71 -3.83
C SER A 99 -4.21 0.35 -4.53
N ILE A 100 -4.71 -0.70 -3.86
CA ILE A 100 -4.90 -2.04 -4.43
C ILE A 100 -5.93 -2.01 -5.56
N ALA A 101 -7.09 -1.38 -5.35
CA ALA A 101 -8.14 -1.29 -6.37
C ALA A 101 -7.62 -0.67 -7.68
N LEU A 102 -6.83 0.39 -7.59
CA LEU A 102 -6.21 1.04 -8.75
C LEU A 102 -5.22 0.12 -9.48
N MET A 103 -4.41 -0.67 -8.76
CA MET A 103 -3.50 -1.63 -9.40
C MET A 103 -4.23 -2.77 -10.09
N LEU A 104 -5.32 -3.26 -9.51
CA LEU A 104 -6.15 -4.30 -10.13
C LEU A 104 -6.79 -3.79 -11.43
N MET A 105 -7.26 -2.54 -11.44
CA MET A 105 -7.79 -1.92 -12.65
C MET A 105 -6.71 -1.73 -13.73
N GLU A 106 -5.51 -1.27 -13.37
CA GLU A 106 -4.39 -1.14 -14.32
C GLU A 106 -4.03 -2.51 -14.90
N SER A 107 -3.90 -3.54 -14.05
CA SER A 107 -3.56 -4.90 -14.47
C SER A 107 -4.59 -5.47 -15.46
N TYR A 108 -5.89 -5.23 -15.23
CA TYR A 108 -6.95 -5.65 -16.14
C TYR A 108 -6.87 -4.94 -17.50
N LEU A 109 -6.59 -3.63 -17.51
CA LEU A 109 -6.46 -2.86 -18.74
C LEU A 109 -5.23 -3.28 -19.56
N GLU A 110 -4.12 -3.61 -18.89
CA GLU A 110 -2.93 -4.13 -19.54
C GLU A 110 -3.17 -5.51 -20.17
N ALA A 111 -3.80 -6.43 -19.44
CA ALA A 111 -4.16 -7.75 -19.96
C ALA A 111 -5.05 -7.64 -21.22
N LYS A 112 -6.05 -6.75 -21.18
CA LYS A 112 -6.92 -6.50 -22.34
C LYS A 112 -6.14 -5.97 -23.54
N LYS A 113 -5.18 -5.05 -23.35
CA LYS A 113 -4.37 -4.52 -24.45
C LYS A 113 -3.52 -5.62 -25.11
N GLU A 114 -3.00 -6.57 -24.34
CA GLU A 114 -2.23 -7.70 -24.88
C GLU A 114 -3.09 -8.56 -25.82
N ASP A 115 -4.31 -8.90 -25.44
CA ASP A 115 -5.24 -9.72 -26.25
C ASP A 115 -5.63 -9.10 -27.60
N TYR A 116 -5.74 -7.77 -27.71
CA TYR A 116 -6.04 -7.09 -28.98
C TYR A 116 -4.81 -6.86 -29.86
N SER A 117 -3.61 -7.11 -29.34
CA SER A 117 -2.34 -6.94 -30.05
C SER A 117 -1.71 -8.25 -30.54
N ALA A 118 -2.30 -9.40 -30.14
CA ALA A 118 -1.96 -10.75 -30.59
C ALA A 118 -2.83 -11.18 -31.77
#